data_AF-A0A2I0JI94-F1
#
_entry.id   AF-A0A2I0JI94-F1
#
_cell.length_a   1.000
_cell.length_b   1.000
_cell.length_c   1.000
_cell.angle_alpha   90.00
_cell.angle_beta   90.00
_cell.angle_gamma   90.00
#
_symmetry.space_group_name_H-M   'P 1'
#
loop_
_entity.id
_entity.type
_entity.pdbx_description
1 polymer ?
#
loop_
_entity_poly.entity_id
_entity_poly.type
_entity_poly.pdbx_seq_one_letter_code
_entity_poly.pdbx_strand_id
1 'polypeptide(L)'
;MAPLRQLLRRSRFFCTKASAGGRHRRNVKQVTRSNLSTSLEELRAHVSDCDFIALSLRRTGSASAAWQRVSAYDTAEMAYLKAKRAAERFQVLQFAVCPFSVRGSKVTANPFNFHLFPRDELKIGMPSYSFSCQTSFLESLVQEDFDFNACIYDGISYLSRAQEPAAKVRLGNPVHCSYIVKSPSSLSVADAVFVGRIKSRIKQWKDACKSSSTKTD
;
A
#
# COMPACT_ATOMS: atom_id res chain seq x y z
N MET A 1 -25.50 31.06 -34.49
CA MET A 1 -26.70 30.44 -33.90
C MET A 1 -26.69 28.96 -34.22
N ALA A 2 -26.60 28.12 -33.17
CA ALA A 2 -26.92 26.68 -33.05
C ALA A 2 -26.21 25.62 -33.95
N PRO A 3 -26.02 24.35 -33.49
CA PRO A 3 -25.98 23.88 -32.09
C PRO A 3 -24.86 22.85 -31.76
N LEU A 4 -24.74 22.64 -30.44
CA LEU A 4 -23.92 21.67 -29.72
C LEU A 4 -24.13 20.23 -30.20
N ARG A 5 -23.02 19.49 -30.36
CA ARG A 5 -23.04 18.02 -30.39
C ARG A 5 -22.98 17.49 -28.95
N GLN A 6 -24.13 17.01 -28.47
CA GLN A 6 -24.24 16.17 -27.28
C GLN A 6 -23.41 14.89 -27.48
N LEU A 7 -22.32 14.76 -26.72
CA LEU A 7 -21.65 13.47 -26.54
C LEU A 7 -22.49 12.64 -25.58
N LEU A 8 -23.14 11.63 -26.14
CA LEU A 8 -23.88 10.58 -25.44
C LEU A 8 -23.01 9.95 -24.34
N ARG A 9 -23.31 10.32 -23.11
CA ARG A 9 -22.83 9.69 -21.89
C ARG A 9 -23.46 8.30 -21.81
N ARG A 10 -22.81 7.31 -22.43
CA ARG A 10 -23.24 5.90 -22.39
C ARG A 10 -22.82 5.32 -21.03
N SER A 11 -23.62 5.59 -20.00
CA SER A 11 -23.57 4.88 -18.72
C SER A 11 -23.82 3.40 -18.97
N ARG A 12 -22.77 2.59 -18.98
CA ARG A 12 -22.93 1.13 -18.87
C ARG A 12 -23.26 0.83 -17.41
N PHE A 13 -24.56 0.85 -17.13
CA PHE A 13 -25.15 0.19 -15.97
C PHE A 13 -24.76 -1.30 -16.00
N PHE A 14 -24.25 -1.77 -14.85
CA PHE A 14 -24.26 -3.13 -14.33
C PHE A 14 -24.48 -4.28 -15.32
N CYS A 15 -23.42 -5.06 -15.56
CA CYS A 15 -23.61 -6.48 -15.86
C CYS A 15 -23.80 -7.24 -14.53
N THR A 16 -25.07 -7.38 -14.18
CA THR A 16 -25.76 -8.54 -13.60
C THR A 16 -24.96 -9.77 -13.16
N LYS A 17 -25.37 -10.25 -11.97
CA LYS A 17 -25.26 -11.59 -11.39
C LYS A 17 -24.60 -12.68 -12.25
N ALA A 18 -23.63 -13.35 -11.65
CA ALA A 18 -23.01 -14.59 -12.14
C ALA A 18 -24.08 -15.61 -12.58
N SER A 19 -24.15 -15.84 -13.88
CA SER A 19 -24.80 -17.03 -14.44
C SER A 19 -23.77 -18.16 -14.47
N ALA A 20 -24.06 -19.24 -13.75
CA ALA A 20 -23.34 -20.50 -13.85
C ALA A 20 -23.60 -21.09 -15.25
N GLY A 21 -22.56 -21.15 -16.08
CA GLY A 21 -22.60 -21.75 -17.42
C GLY A 21 -21.19 -22.09 -17.91
N GLY A 22 -20.94 -23.38 -18.14
CA GLY A 22 -19.63 -23.97 -18.36
C GLY A 22 -18.80 -23.41 -19.52
N ARG A 23 -17.63 -22.89 -19.17
CA ARG A 23 -16.35 -22.96 -19.90
C ARG A 23 -15.28 -22.73 -18.83
N HIS A 24 -14.22 -23.53 -18.77
CA HIS A 24 -13.08 -23.32 -17.86
C HIS A 24 -12.32 -22.03 -18.23
N ARG A 25 -12.95 -20.88 -18.02
CA ARG A 25 -12.29 -19.59 -17.96
C ARG A 25 -11.64 -19.57 -16.58
N ARG A 26 -10.36 -19.92 -16.50
CA ARG A 26 -9.61 -19.75 -15.26
C ARG A 26 -9.66 -18.28 -14.91
N ASN A 27 -10.38 -17.95 -13.85
CA ASN A 27 -10.46 -16.60 -13.35
C ASN A 27 -9.06 -16.22 -12.84
N VAL A 28 -8.58 -15.04 -13.22
CA VAL A 28 -7.31 -14.50 -12.74
C VAL A 28 -7.35 -14.41 -11.21
N LYS A 29 -6.43 -15.06 -10.52
CA LYS A 29 -6.43 -15.07 -9.06
C LYS A 29 -6.01 -13.71 -8.53
N GLN A 30 -6.90 -13.04 -7.79
CA GLN A 30 -6.57 -11.79 -7.11
C GLN A 30 -5.96 -12.13 -5.74
N VAL A 31 -4.71 -11.71 -5.54
CA VAL A 31 -3.95 -11.99 -4.33
C VAL A 31 -3.80 -10.70 -3.52
N THR A 32 -4.28 -10.76 -2.29
CA THR A 32 -4.24 -9.69 -1.29
C THR A 32 -3.53 -10.20 -0.04
N ARG A 33 -3.40 -9.38 0.99
CA ARG A 33 -2.78 -9.77 2.25
C ARG A 33 -3.48 -10.97 2.90
N SER A 34 -4.82 -10.99 2.89
CA SER A 34 -5.61 -12.05 3.54
C SER A 34 -5.41 -13.45 2.95
N ASN A 35 -5.13 -13.55 1.65
CA ASN A 35 -4.96 -14.84 0.95
C ASN A 35 -3.53 -15.07 0.42
N LEU A 36 -2.56 -14.30 0.91
CA LEU A 36 -1.18 -14.33 0.41
C LEU A 36 -0.53 -15.70 0.61
N SER A 37 -0.62 -16.29 1.80
CA SER A 37 0.04 -17.56 2.13
C SER A 37 -0.43 -18.70 1.24
N THR A 38 -1.75 -18.91 1.14
CA THR A 38 -2.35 -19.97 0.32
C THR A 38 -2.07 -19.74 -1.17
N SER A 39 -2.10 -18.50 -1.63
CA SER A 39 -1.79 -18.16 -3.02
C SER A 39 -0.31 -18.35 -3.37
N LEU A 40 0.61 -18.16 -2.43
CA LEU A 40 2.03 -18.43 -2.64
C LEU A 40 2.33 -19.93 -2.74
N GLU A 41 1.64 -20.77 -1.96
CA GLU A 41 1.76 -22.22 -2.06
C GLU A 41 1.30 -22.73 -3.44
N GLU A 42 0.14 -22.27 -3.91
CA GLU A 42 -0.36 -22.58 -5.25
C GLU A 42 0.56 -22.05 -6.35
N LEU A 43 1.04 -20.81 -6.21
CA LEU A 43 1.99 -20.23 -7.17
C LEU A 43 3.27 -21.07 -7.23
N ARG A 44 3.79 -21.54 -6.09
CA ARG A 44 4.99 -22.39 -6.04
C ARG A 44 4.81 -23.69 -6.80
N ALA A 45 3.64 -24.33 -6.69
CA ALA A 45 3.32 -25.52 -7.49
C ALA A 45 3.32 -25.19 -8.99
N HIS A 46 2.63 -24.13 -9.40
CA HIS A 46 2.60 -23.71 -10.81
C HIS A 46 3.95 -23.27 -11.36
N VAL A 47 4.80 -22.62 -10.56
CA VAL A 47 6.16 -22.23 -10.95
C VAL A 47 7.05 -23.45 -11.14
N SER A 48 6.87 -24.50 -10.34
CA SER A 48 7.64 -25.74 -10.46
C SER A 48 7.32 -26.50 -11.76
N ASP A 49 6.07 -26.41 -12.23
CA ASP A 49 5.59 -27.13 -13.42
C ASP A 49 5.60 -26.31 -14.72
N CYS A 50 5.91 -25.01 -14.65
CA CYS A 50 5.87 -24.10 -15.80
C CYS A 50 7.14 -24.15 -16.64
N ASP A 51 7.01 -23.75 -17.91
CA ASP A 51 8.13 -23.62 -18.85
C ASP A 51 8.67 -22.18 -18.88
N PHE A 52 7.80 -21.18 -18.69
CA PHE A 52 8.19 -19.78 -18.56
C PHE A 52 7.18 -18.97 -17.75
N ILE A 53 7.59 -17.79 -17.29
CA ILE A 53 6.74 -16.88 -16.51
C ILE A 53 6.69 -15.52 -17.20
N ALA A 54 5.50 -14.97 -17.36
CA ALA A 54 5.32 -13.57 -17.75
C ALA A 54 5.02 -12.70 -16.53
N LEU A 55 5.58 -11.50 -16.51
CA LEU A 55 5.38 -10.51 -15.47
C LEU A 55 4.79 -9.23 -16.05
N SER A 56 3.91 -8.57 -15.31
CA SER A 56 3.40 -7.24 -15.67
C SER A 56 3.18 -6.38 -14.43
N LEU A 57 3.39 -5.07 -14.56
CA LEU A 57 3.31 -4.12 -13.45
C LEU A 57 2.26 -3.06 -13.74
N ARG A 58 1.35 -2.83 -12.81
CA ARG A 58 0.50 -1.64 -12.81
C ARG A 58 1.07 -0.60 -11.88
N ARG A 59 1.33 0.59 -12.44
CA ARG A 59 2.02 1.69 -11.77
C ARG A 59 1.11 2.91 -11.66
N THR A 60 1.35 3.74 -10.65
CA THR A 60 0.65 5.02 -10.47
C THR A 60 1.11 6.12 -11.42
N GLY A 61 2.15 5.85 -12.22
CA GLY A 61 2.68 6.79 -13.20
C GLY A 61 3.94 6.31 -13.90
N SER A 62 4.48 7.21 -14.72
CA SER A 62 5.71 7.05 -15.49
C SER A 62 6.42 8.42 -15.59
N ALA A 63 7.32 8.61 -16.57
CA ALA A 63 7.99 9.89 -16.80
C ALA A 63 7.01 11.09 -16.78
N SER A 64 7.37 12.17 -16.08
CA SER A 64 6.52 13.36 -15.93
C SER A 64 6.71 14.39 -17.04
N ALA A 65 7.79 14.26 -17.82
CA ALA A 65 8.07 15.10 -18.97
C ALA A 65 8.65 14.27 -20.12
N ALA A 66 8.52 14.76 -21.35
CA ALA A 66 8.98 14.04 -22.54
C ALA A 66 10.47 13.69 -22.49
N TRP A 67 11.32 14.62 -22.01
CA TRP A 67 12.76 14.41 -21.87
C TRP A 67 13.14 13.38 -20.78
N GLN A 68 12.22 13.04 -19.88
CA GLN A 68 12.41 12.00 -18.87
C GLN A 68 12.04 10.60 -19.40
N ARG A 69 11.43 10.50 -20.58
CA ARG A 69 11.14 9.21 -21.20
C ARG A 69 12.41 8.62 -21.80
N VAL A 70 12.54 7.29 -21.66
CA VAL A 70 13.57 6.53 -22.36
C VAL A 70 13.36 6.72 -23.86
N SER A 71 14.43 7.07 -24.55
CA SER A 71 14.48 7.37 -25.97
C SER A 71 15.41 6.40 -26.68
N ALA A 72 15.19 6.17 -27.98
CA ALA A 72 16.07 5.32 -28.79
C ALA A 72 17.49 5.88 -28.93
N TYR A 73 17.67 7.18 -28.65
CA TYR A 73 18.97 7.86 -28.68
C TYR A 73 19.71 7.83 -27.33
N ASP A 74 19.12 7.25 -26.29
CA ASP A 74 19.74 7.18 -24.97
C ASP A 74 20.86 6.13 -24.95
N THR A 75 21.96 6.46 -24.27
CA THR A 75 22.90 5.43 -23.81
C THR A 75 22.22 4.52 -22.78
N ALA A 76 22.75 3.32 -22.58
CA ALA A 76 22.23 2.39 -21.58
C ALA A 76 22.17 3.03 -20.17
N GLU A 77 23.18 3.83 -19.82
CA GLU A 77 23.24 4.58 -18.57
C GLU A 77 22.12 5.63 -18.48
N MET A 78 21.89 6.41 -19.53
CA MET A 78 20.83 7.42 -19.54
C MET A 78 19.44 6.79 -19.43
N ALA A 79 19.21 5.69 -20.16
CA ALA A 79 17.98 4.91 -20.07
C ALA A 79 17.75 4.38 -18.65
N TYR A 80 18.80 3.86 -18.00
CA TYR A 80 18.75 3.41 -16.61
C TYR A 80 18.41 4.56 -15.65
N LEU A 81 19.08 5.71 -15.75
CA LEU A 81 18.83 6.85 -14.86
C LEU A 81 17.40 7.39 -14.99
N LYS A 82 16.85 7.41 -16.22
CA LYS A 82 15.46 7.78 -16.48
C LYS A 82 14.48 6.79 -15.87
N ALA A 83 14.72 5.48 -16.06
CA ALA A 83 13.89 4.42 -15.48
C ALA A 83 13.93 4.44 -13.94
N LYS A 84 15.13 4.61 -13.36
CA LYS A 84 15.36 4.75 -11.91
C LYS A 84 14.55 5.92 -11.35
N ARG A 85 14.66 7.11 -11.96
CA ARG A 85 13.91 8.30 -11.53
C ARG A 85 12.40 8.08 -11.54
N ALA A 86 11.88 7.35 -12.53
CA ALA A 86 10.46 7.00 -12.57
C ALA A 86 10.08 5.99 -11.46
N ALA A 87 10.91 4.96 -11.25
CA ALA A 87 10.68 3.94 -10.22
C ALA A 87 10.76 4.47 -8.78
N GLU A 88 11.61 5.47 -8.52
CA GLU A 88 11.71 6.13 -7.22
C GLU A 88 10.51 7.04 -6.92
N ARG A 89 9.79 7.50 -7.95
CA ARG A 89 8.71 8.48 -7.82
C ARG A 89 7.31 7.86 -7.84
N PHE A 90 7.11 6.82 -8.65
CA PHE A 90 5.81 6.19 -8.88
C PHE A 90 5.74 4.79 -8.29
N GLN A 91 4.59 4.45 -7.73
CA GLN A 91 4.38 3.22 -7.00
C GLN A 91 3.82 2.12 -7.90
N VAL A 92 4.25 0.88 -7.68
CA VAL A 92 3.60 -0.31 -8.23
C VAL A 92 2.45 -0.70 -7.30
N LEU A 93 1.21 -0.70 -7.80
CA LEU A 93 0.02 -1.13 -7.06
C LEU A 93 -0.39 -2.55 -7.39
N GLN A 94 0.02 -3.08 -8.54
CA GLN A 94 -0.23 -4.48 -8.90
C GLN A 94 1.00 -5.10 -9.52
N PHE A 95 1.36 -6.28 -9.04
CA PHE A 95 2.37 -7.15 -9.60
C PHE A 95 1.68 -8.40 -10.15
N ALA A 96 1.58 -8.52 -11.47
CA ALA A 96 0.96 -9.66 -12.12
C ALA A 96 2.02 -10.70 -12.51
N VAL A 97 1.75 -11.96 -12.17
CA VAL A 97 2.61 -13.12 -12.44
C VAL A 97 1.79 -14.17 -13.15
N CYS A 98 2.26 -14.67 -14.28
CA CYS A 98 1.58 -15.74 -15.00
C CYS A 98 2.59 -16.82 -15.42
N PRO A 99 2.66 -17.95 -14.68
CA PRO A 99 3.35 -19.14 -15.14
C PRO A 99 2.59 -19.78 -16.31
N PHE A 100 3.33 -20.12 -17.37
CA PHE A 100 2.85 -20.78 -18.56
C PHE A 100 3.45 -22.17 -18.69
N SER A 101 2.60 -23.17 -18.97
CA SER A 101 3.03 -24.52 -19.32
C SER A 101 2.59 -24.87 -20.74
N VAL A 102 3.54 -25.33 -21.54
CA VAL A 102 3.41 -25.78 -22.92
C VAL A 102 3.51 -27.30 -22.92
N ARG A 103 2.44 -27.96 -23.37
CA ARG A 103 2.40 -29.42 -23.52
C ARG A 103 1.87 -29.73 -24.92
N GLY A 104 2.77 -30.10 -25.82
CA GLY A 104 2.46 -30.25 -27.25
C GLY A 104 1.97 -28.92 -27.83
N SER A 105 0.77 -28.93 -28.43
CA SER A 105 0.13 -27.73 -29.00
C SER A 105 -0.68 -26.90 -27.99
N LYS A 106 -0.77 -27.33 -26.72
CA LYS A 106 -1.59 -26.67 -25.71
C LYS A 106 -0.75 -25.80 -24.79
N VAL A 107 -1.11 -24.53 -24.68
CA VAL A 107 -0.55 -23.58 -23.71
C VAL A 107 -1.53 -23.37 -22.57
N THR A 108 -1.04 -23.51 -21.35
CA THR A 108 -1.81 -23.41 -20.11
C THR A 108 -1.29 -22.23 -19.29
N ALA A 109 -2.15 -21.25 -19.02
CA ALA A 109 -1.81 -20.05 -18.24
C ALA A 109 -2.40 -20.12 -16.82
N ASN A 110 -1.62 -19.68 -15.84
CA ASN A 110 -2.05 -19.57 -14.43
C ASN A 110 -1.82 -18.13 -13.91
N PRO A 111 -2.69 -17.16 -14.25
CA PRO A 111 -2.44 -15.75 -13.91
C PRO A 111 -2.81 -15.40 -12.46
N PHE A 112 -1.90 -14.68 -11.78
CA PHE A 112 -2.02 -14.14 -10.42
C PHE A 112 -1.80 -12.63 -10.45
N ASN A 113 -2.67 -11.87 -9.78
CA ASN A 113 -2.55 -10.43 -9.60
C ASN A 113 -2.31 -10.12 -8.12
N PHE A 114 -1.07 -9.80 -7.76
CA PHE A 114 -0.74 -9.38 -6.40
C PHE A 114 -1.02 -7.89 -6.23
N HIS A 115 -1.97 -7.54 -5.37
CA HIS A 115 -2.28 -6.17 -5.00
C HIS A 115 -1.29 -5.71 -3.94
N LEU A 116 -0.54 -4.67 -4.23
CA LEU A 116 0.54 -4.17 -3.37
C LEU A 116 0.17 -2.81 -2.81
N PHE A 117 0.47 -2.58 -1.53
CA PHE A 117 0.30 -1.26 -0.94
C PHE A 117 1.40 -0.98 0.10
N PRO A 118 2.22 0.07 -0.09
CA PRO A 118 3.32 0.36 0.81
C PRO A 118 2.80 0.86 2.16
N ARG A 119 2.92 0.03 3.21
CA ARG A 119 2.54 0.38 4.59
C ARG A 119 3.70 0.20 5.54
N ASP A 120 3.80 1.09 6.52
CA ASP A 120 4.70 0.93 7.65
C ASP A 120 4.09 0.03 8.73
N GLU A 121 3.93 -1.27 8.43
CA GLU A 121 3.33 -2.21 9.39
C GLU A 121 4.19 -2.40 10.64
N LEU A 122 5.51 -2.27 10.51
CA LEU A 122 6.47 -2.54 11.57
C LEU A 122 6.96 -1.26 12.28
N LYS A 123 6.36 -0.10 11.95
CA LYS A 123 6.70 1.22 12.50
C LYS A 123 8.21 1.47 12.51
N ILE A 124 8.90 1.08 11.43
CA ILE A 124 10.38 1.02 11.39
C ILE A 124 10.98 2.43 11.50
N GLY A 125 10.18 3.48 11.35
CA GLY A 125 10.64 4.87 11.44
C GLY A 125 11.51 5.26 10.26
N MET A 126 11.42 4.52 9.16
CA MET A 126 12.25 4.64 7.95
C MET A 126 11.48 4.15 6.72
N PRO A 127 11.58 4.83 5.56
CA PRO A 127 11.30 6.25 5.33
C PRO A 127 9.78 6.54 5.29
N SER A 128 9.36 7.81 5.20
CA SER A 128 7.95 8.16 4.95
C SER A 128 7.50 7.55 3.61
N TYR A 129 6.62 6.55 3.65
CA TYR A 129 6.04 5.95 2.44
C TYR A 129 5.16 7.00 1.74
N SER A 130 5.77 7.70 0.79
CA SER A 130 5.09 8.67 -0.06
C SER A 130 5.45 8.36 -1.50
N PHE A 131 4.47 8.43 -2.39
CA PHE A 131 4.64 8.22 -3.80
C PHE A 131 3.77 9.21 -4.57
N SER A 132 4.17 9.50 -5.81
CA SER A 132 3.38 10.33 -6.71
C SER A 132 2.37 9.48 -7.50
N CYS A 133 1.29 10.11 -7.92
CA CYS A 133 0.34 9.56 -8.89
C CYS A 133 0.17 10.51 -10.06
N GLN A 134 0.09 9.96 -11.27
CA GLN A 134 -0.34 10.68 -12.47
C GLN A 134 -1.82 10.42 -12.69
N THR A 135 -2.59 11.48 -12.91
CA THR A 135 -4.06 11.40 -13.09
C THR A 135 -4.44 10.47 -14.23
N SER A 136 -3.73 10.53 -15.37
CA SER A 136 -4.00 9.66 -16.53
C SER A 136 -3.78 8.18 -16.22
N PHE A 137 -2.80 7.84 -15.38
CA PHE A 137 -2.57 6.47 -14.96
C PHE A 137 -3.63 6.00 -13.98
N LEU A 138 -4.04 6.83 -13.02
CA LEU A 138 -5.15 6.49 -12.13
C LEU A 138 -6.45 6.29 -12.92
N GLU A 139 -6.74 7.15 -13.90
CA GLU A 139 -7.90 7.00 -14.78
C GLU A 139 -7.84 5.68 -15.56
N SER A 140 -6.68 5.34 -16.15
CA SER A 140 -6.47 4.07 -16.85
C SER A 140 -6.71 2.86 -15.94
N LEU A 141 -6.27 2.92 -14.68
CA LEU A 141 -6.51 1.85 -13.71
C LEU A 141 -8.01 1.68 -13.43
N VAL A 142 -8.75 2.78 -13.23
CA VAL A 142 -10.20 2.74 -13.03
C VAL A 142 -10.91 2.18 -14.27
N GLN A 143 -10.49 2.58 -15.47
CA GLN A 143 -11.08 2.09 -16.73
C GLN A 143 -10.84 0.59 -16.95
N GLU A 144 -9.78 0.04 -16.37
CA GLU A 144 -9.43 -1.38 -16.39
C GLU A 144 -9.92 -2.14 -15.14
N ASP A 145 -10.93 -1.61 -14.45
CA ASP A 145 -11.58 -2.20 -13.27
C ASP A 145 -10.61 -2.52 -12.11
N PHE A 146 -9.58 -1.69 -11.91
CA PHE A 146 -8.67 -1.84 -10.76
C PHE A 146 -9.39 -1.50 -9.45
N ASP A 147 -9.43 -2.45 -8.51
CA ASP A 147 -10.04 -2.26 -7.20
C ASP A 147 -9.08 -1.55 -6.22
N PHE A 148 -9.18 -0.22 -6.18
CA PHE A 148 -8.43 0.60 -5.23
C PHE A 148 -8.78 0.31 -3.77
N ASN A 149 -10.02 -0.07 -3.47
CA ASN A 149 -10.42 -0.36 -2.10
C ASN A 149 -9.72 -1.63 -1.61
N ALA A 150 -9.80 -2.71 -2.38
CA ALA A 150 -9.08 -3.95 -2.05
C ALA A 150 -7.57 -3.72 -1.95
N CYS A 151 -7.00 -2.93 -2.87
CA CYS A 151 -5.58 -2.57 -2.83
C CYS A 151 -5.20 -1.77 -1.57
N ILE A 152 -5.97 -0.76 -1.18
CA ILE A 152 -5.62 0.12 -0.05
C ILE A 152 -5.90 -0.56 1.29
N TYR A 153 -7.04 -1.25 1.43
CA TYR A 153 -7.43 -1.91 2.68
C TYR A 153 -6.67 -3.22 2.88
N ASP A 154 -6.60 -4.08 1.85
CA ASP A 154 -6.05 -5.44 1.94
C ASP A 154 -4.80 -5.65 1.07
N GLY A 155 -4.14 -4.59 0.61
CA GLY A 155 -2.91 -4.71 -0.18
C GLY A 155 -1.75 -5.35 0.58
N ILE A 156 -0.92 -6.11 -0.14
CA ILE A 156 0.26 -6.75 0.43
C ILE A 156 1.31 -5.68 0.70
N SER A 157 1.76 -5.62 1.95
CA SER A 157 2.88 -4.79 2.37
C SER A 157 4.20 -5.51 2.06
N TYR A 158 5.25 -4.75 1.79
CA TYR A 158 6.55 -5.30 1.42
C TYR A 158 7.69 -4.48 2.04
N LEU A 159 8.87 -5.11 2.13
CA LEU A 159 10.10 -4.49 2.61
C LEU A 159 11.19 -4.63 1.55
N SER A 160 12.04 -3.61 1.45
CA SER A 160 13.27 -3.72 0.67
C SER A 160 14.30 -4.60 1.39
N ARG A 161 15.28 -5.10 0.63
CA ARG A 161 16.42 -5.86 1.17
C ARG A 161 17.21 -5.08 2.23
N ALA A 162 17.26 -3.76 2.13
CA ALA A 162 17.93 -2.92 3.13
C ALA A 162 17.11 -2.78 4.43
N GLN A 163 15.78 -2.86 4.35
CA GLN A 163 14.88 -2.77 5.50
C GLN A 163 14.72 -4.11 6.24
N GLU A 164 14.88 -5.23 5.54
CA GLU A 164 14.68 -6.58 6.10
C GLU A 164 15.50 -6.87 7.37
N PRO A 165 16.80 -6.53 7.49
CA PRO A 165 17.56 -6.77 8.72
C PRO A 165 17.02 -5.99 9.92
N ALA A 166 16.69 -4.71 9.72
CA ALA A 166 16.11 -3.87 10.77
C ALA A 166 14.74 -4.39 11.23
N ALA A 167 13.94 -4.90 10.28
CA ALA A 167 12.67 -5.55 10.57
C ALA A 167 12.86 -6.83 11.40
N LYS A 168 13.82 -7.69 11.05
CA LYS A 168 14.14 -8.91 11.80
C LYS A 168 14.57 -8.63 13.24
N VAL A 169 15.40 -7.60 13.45
CA VAL A 169 15.81 -7.20 14.82
C VAL A 169 14.61 -6.73 15.64
N ARG A 170 13.70 -5.95 15.06
CA ARG A 170 12.49 -5.47 15.76
C ARG A 170 11.44 -6.56 15.99
N LEU A 171 11.33 -7.53 15.11
CA LEU A 171 10.43 -8.68 15.30
C LEU A 171 11.00 -9.67 16.31
N GLY A 172 12.33 -9.90 16.29
CA GLY A 172 13.02 -10.78 17.23
C GLY A 172 13.17 -10.21 18.63
N ASN A 173 13.18 -8.88 18.76
CA ASN A 173 13.07 -8.18 20.04
C ASN A 173 11.65 -7.65 20.19
N PRO A 174 10.72 -8.35 20.86
CA PRO A 174 9.46 -7.77 21.27
C PRO A 174 9.72 -6.75 22.39
N VAL A 175 10.44 -5.68 22.07
CA VAL A 175 10.30 -4.44 22.80
C VAL A 175 8.91 -3.97 22.40
N HIS A 176 7.92 -4.46 23.15
CA HIS A 176 6.66 -3.81 23.32
C HIS A 176 6.99 -2.33 23.38
N CYS A 177 6.56 -1.57 22.37
CA CYS A 177 6.68 -0.12 22.39
C CYS A 177 5.64 0.39 23.39
N SER A 178 5.75 -0.06 24.64
CA SER A 178 5.36 0.72 25.77
C SER A 178 6.46 1.77 25.86
N TYR A 179 6.18 2.96 25.34
CA TYR A 179 6.67 4.15 26.01
C TYR A 179 6.02 4.23 27.41
N ILE A 180 6.16 3.18 28.22
CA ILE A 180 6.20 3.36 29.66
C ILE A 180 7.60 3.91 29.84
N VAL A 181 7.68 5.24 29.85
CA VAL A 181 8.70 5.92 30.63
C VAL A 181 8.71 5.18 31.96
N LYS A 182 9.69 4.32 32.19
CA LYS A 182 9.93 3.81 33.54
C LYS A 182 10.26 5.07 34.32
N SER A 183 9.27 5.55 35.05
CA SER A 183 9.44 6.67 35.97
C SER A 183 10.71 6.37 36.77
N PRO A 184 11.68 7.29 36.82
CA PRO A 184 12.86 7.09 37.63
C PRO A 184 12.39 6.74 39.04
N SER A 185 12.97 5.70 39.63
CA SER A 185 12.58 5.19 40.96
C SER A 185 12.75 6.22 42.07
N SER A 186 13.50 7.30 41.80
CA SER A 186 13.62 8.49 42.64
C SER A 186 13.14 9.72 41.87
N LEU A 187 12.11 10.41 42.38
CA LEU A 187 11.77 11.75 41.92
C LEU A 187 12.95 12.69 42.23
N SER A 188 13.41 13.44 41.23
CA SER A 188 14.31 14.56 41.47
C SER A 188 13.63 15.60 42.36
N VAL A 189 14.41 16.40 43.09
CA VAL A 189 13.89 17.56 43.84
C VAL A 189 13.07 18.48 42.92
N ALA A 190 13.51 18.64 41.66
CA ALA A 190 12.78 19.40 40.65
C ALA A 190 11.40 18.79 40.33
N ASP A 191 11.32 17.46 40.24
CA ASP A 191 10.06 16.74 39.98
C ASP A 191 9.10 16.87 41.17
N ALA A 192 9.61 16.76 42.39
CA ALA A 192 8.81 16.94 43.60
C ALA A 192 8.22 18.35 43.69
N VAL A 193 9.02 19.38 43.38
CA VAL A 193 8.56 20.78 43.34
C VAL A 193 7.52 20.99 42.24
N PHE A 194 7.76 20.43 41.04
CA PHE A 194 6.81 20.52 39.94
C PHE A 194 5.47 19.85 40.28
N VAL A 195 5.51 18.60 40.76
CA VAL A 195 4.31 17.85 41.17
C VAL A 195 3.57 18.58 42.30
N GLY A 196 4.29 19.12 43.28
CA GLY A 196 3.71 19.93 44.36
C GLY A 196 2.96 21.16 43.84
N ARG A 197 3.57 21.89 42.89
CA ARG A 197 2.93 23.05 42.23
C ARG A 197 1.67 22.66 41.47
N ILE A 198 1.73 21.57 40.69
CA ILE A 198 0.57 21.09 39.91
C ILE A 198 -0.56 20.66 40.84
N LYS A 199 -0.26 19.90 41.90
CA LYS A 199 -1.26 19.49 42.91
C LYS A 199 -1.92 20.71 43.58
N SER A 200 -1.14 21.74 43.91
CA SER A 200 -1.67 22.97 44.50
C SER A 200 -2.61 23.71 43.55
N ARG A 201 -2.23 23.86 42.26
CA ARG A 201 -3.09 24.48 41.24
C ARG A 201 -4.40 23.72 41.03
N ILE A 202 -4.34 22.37 41.01
CA ILE A 202 -5.54 21.54 40.88
C ILE A 202 -6.45 21.69 42.10
N LYS A 203 -5.88 21.77 43.31
CA LYS A 203 -6.65 21.98 44.54
C LYS A 203 -7.33 23.35 44.51
N GLN A 204 -6.59 24.42 44.19
CA GLN A 204 -7.16 25.77 44.03
C GLN A 204 -8.27 25.81 43.00
N TRP A 205 -8.09 25.15 41.85
CA TRP A 205 -9.14 25.05 40.83
C TRP A 205 -10.38 24.31 41.34
N LYS A 206 -10.20 23.17 42.01
CA LYS A 206 -11.30 22.42 42.64
C LYS A 206 -12.06 23.27 43.67
N ASP A 207 -11.34 24.00 44.52
CA ASP A 207 -11.93 24.81 45.57
C ASP A 207 -12.65 26.03 44.97
N ALA A 208 -12.10 26.63 43.91
CA ALA A 208 -12.75 27.69 43.14
C ALA A 208 -14.07 27.20 42.51
N CYS A 209 -14.07 26.03 41.87
CA CYS A 209 -15.29 25.43 41.31
C CYS A 209 -16.34 25.10 42.38
N LYS A 210 -15.93 24.66 43.58
CA LYS A 210 -16.86 24.43 44.69
C LYS A 210 -17.42 25.73 45.26
N SER A 211 -16.61 26.77 45.35
CA SER A 211 -17.02 28.09 45.84
C SER A 211 -17.93 28.84 44.86
N SER A 212 -17.88 28.53 43.56
CA SER A 212 -18.82 29.06 42.57
C SER A 212 -20.18 28.37 42.61
N SER A 213 -20.27 27.13 43.11
CA SER A 213 -21.54 26.40 43.24
C SER A 213 -22.33 26.78 44.50
N THR A 214 -21.73 27.45 45.48
CA THR A 214 -22.40 27.88 46.73
C THR A 214 -22.78 29.36 46.75
N LYS A 215 -22.60 30.09 45.64
CA LYS A 215 -22.93 31.53 45.51
C LYS A 215 -24.12 31.83 44.60
N THR A 216 -24.87 30.80 44.20
CA THR A 216 -26.18 30.94 43.56
C THR A 216 -27.22 30.27 44.44
N ASP A 217 -27.66 31.02 45.45
CA ASP A 217 -29.01 31.06 46.01
C ASP A 217 -29.22 32.47 46.58
#